data_AF-A0A956HZT5-F1
#
_entry.id   AF-A0A956HZT5-F1
#
_cell.length_a   1.000
_cell.length_b   1.000
_cell.length_c   1.000
_cell.angle_alpha   90.00
_cell.angle_beta   90.00
_cell.angle_gamma   90.00
#
_symmetry.space_group_name_H-M   'P 1'
#
loop_
_entity.id
_entity.type
_entity.pdbx_description
1 polymer ?
#
loop_
_entity_poly.entity_id
_entity_poly.type
_entity_poly.pdbx_seq_one_letter_code
_entity_poly.pdbx_strand_id
1 'polypeptide(L)'
;VLTEWTVDEAARIVRGTGTEYDVARRQKGTRPGAMEIRLEDVALFETNEIGTSSAFLALAIVTGVSAALTAFCLTNWKSCFGSCPTFYASDGSEMVLQAEGFSDSVAPSLEATDIDALSRSHPTERNFKLEMTNEALETHVVRSVRILAVPKGAGGTVLRTPKDTFLRATSLRSPSACASETGSCLPRVVAADGDEWFRPANDEDLGRREEVQLEFNVPAPRPGAEPRRHALVLTARQSLLSTFVLYQGLAFMGTEASTWLAALETERASSLKDARSMLDALGGIEVEVRGDDGTWRTVGEARETGPLAVDTHAVPLPEGTDARHVRLRLTQGHWRIDRIALAEVADAAAPVPLTPTRIRGEVSR
;
A
#
# COMPACT_ATOMS: atom_id res chain seq x y z
N VAL A 1 -15.30 -26.50 52.85
CA VAL A 1 -15.88 -25.83 51.66
C VAL A 1 -16.51 -24.54 52.12
N LEU A 2 -16.13 -23.41 51.54
CA LEU A 2 -16.70 -22.10 51.83
C LEU A 2 -17.75 -21.71 50.76
N THR A 3 -18.79 -21.03 51.18
CA THR A 3 -19.84 -20.40 50.39
C THR A 3 -19.96 -18.93 50.80
N GLU A 4 -20.56 -18.08 49.94
CA GLU A 4 -20.76 -16.65 50.21
C GLU A 4 -19.49 -15.97 50.69
N TRP A 5 -18.38 -16.24 50.00
CA TRP A 5 -17.05 -15.84 50.44
C TRP A 5 -16.59 -14.53 49.78
N THR A 6 -15.70 -13.82 50.45
CA THR A 6 -15.01 -12.62 49.98
C THR A 6 -13.51 -12.76 50.23
N VAL A 7 -12.69 -12.14 49.37
CA VAL A 7 -11.24 -12.15 49.50
C VAL A 7 -10.76 -10.77 49.92
N ASP A 8 -10.00 -10.72 51.01
CA ASP A 8 -9.24 -9.55 51.42
C ASP A 8 -7.80 -9.72 50.93
N GLU A 9 -7.47 -9.10 49.80
CA GLU A 9 -6.16 -9.24 49.15
C GLU A 9 -5.02 -8.65 50.01
N ALA A 10 -5.31 -7.56 50.73
CA ALA A 10 -4.32 -6.89 51.57
C ALA A 10 -3.98 -7.73 52.81
N ALA A 11 -5.00 -8.33 53.44
CA ALA A 11 -4.81 -9.22 54.58
C ALA A 11 -4.45 -10.66 54.18
N ARG A 12 -4.55 -11.01 52.89
CA ARG A 12 -4.39 -12.37 52.33
C ARG A 12 -5.30 -13.41 53.00
N ILE A 13 -6.57 -13.05 53.23
CA ILE A 13 -7.56 -13.91 53.90
C ILE A 13 -8.82 -14.04 53.05
N VAL A 14 -9.44 -15.22 53.07
CA VAL A 14 -10.78 -15.50 52.54
C VAL A 14 -11.75 -15.62 53.70
N ARG A 15 -12.83 -14.83 53.66
CA ARG A 15 -13.91 -14.85 54.65
C ARG A 15 -15.17 -15.44 54.05
N GLY A 16 -15.83 -16.38 54.69
CA GLY A 16 -17.11 -16.90 54.19
C GLY A 16 -17.80 -17.85 55.16
N THR A 17 -18.99 -18.31 54.83
CA THR A 17 -19.68 -19.35 55.60
C THR A 17 -19.24 -20.72 55.10
N GLY A 18 -19.05 -21.72 55.97
CA GLY A 18 -18.48 -22.97 55.49
C GLY A 18 -18.77 -24.22 56.31
N THR A 19 -18.58 -25.34 55.63
CA THR A 19 -18.73 -26.68 56.18
C THR A 19 -17.37 -27.38 56.21
N GLU A 20 -17.02 -27.95 57.37
CA GLU A 20 -15.81 -28.73 57.59
C GLU A 20 -16.11 -30.23 57.33
N TYR A 21 -15.23 -30.91 56.61
CA TYR A 21 -15.35 -32.34 56.31
C TYR A 21 -14.16 -33.11 56.89
N ASP A 22 -14.38 -34.35 57.33
CA ASP A 22 -13.31 -35.27 57.72
C ASP A 22 -12.60 -35.86 56.48
N VAL A 23 -11.54 -36.64 56.72
CA VAL A 23 -10.77 -37.31 55.66
C VAL A 23 -11.58 -38.31 54.83
N ALA A 24 -12.73 -38.79 55.36
CA ALA A 24 -13.68 -39.64 54.66
C ALA A 24 -14.81 -38.82 53.98
N ARG A 25 -14.66 -37.49 53.90
CA ARG A 25 -15.63 -36.52 53.35
C ARG A 25 -16.97 -36.50 54.09
N ARG A 26 -17.02 -36.92 55.35
CA ARG A 26 -18.21 -36.78 56.19
C ARG A 26 -18.22 -35.41 56.85
N GLN A 27 -19.37 -34.76 56.86
CA GLN A 27 -19.54 -33.46 57.46
C GLN A 27 -19.28 -33.54 58.97
N LYS A 28 -18.30 -32.78 59.44
CA LYS A 28 -17.90 -32.72 60.85
C LYS A 28 -18.72 -31.69 61.65
N GLY A 29 -19.39 -30.79 60.92
CA GLY A 29 -20.29 -29.77 61.42
C GLY A 29 -20.28 -28.53 60.52
N THR A 30 -21.36 -27.75 60.55
CA THR A 30 -21.36 -26.37 60.02
C THR A 30 -20.94 -25.46 61.17
N ARG A 31 -19.87 -24.68 61.02
CA ARG A 31 -19.57 -23.66 62.04
C ARG A 31 -20.45 -22.44 61.76
N PRO A 32 -21.32 -22.03 62.70
CA PRO A 32 -22.06 -20.79 62.54
C PRO A 32 -21.11 -19.60 62.68
N GLY A 33 -21.01 -18.78 61.62
CA GLY A 33 -20.15 -17.59 61.57
C GLY A 33 -19.21 -17.57 60.37
N ALA A 34 -18.66 -16.39 60.08
CA ALA A 34 -17.66 -16.23 59.02
C ALA A 34 -16.38 -16.96 59.41
N MET A 35 -16.02 -17.99 58.65
CA MET A 35 -14.72 -18.63 58.68
C MET A 35 -13.70 -17.72 57.99
N GLU A 36 -12.53 -17.58 58.57
CA GLU A 36 -11.37 -16.94 57.96
C GLU A 36 -10.34 -18.01 57.60
N ILE A 37 -9.97 -18.10 56.33
CA ILE A 37 -8.94 -19.03 55.82
C ILE A 37 -7.86 -18.20 55.14
N ARG A 38 -6.59 -18.44 55.42
CA ARG A 38 -5.51 -17.74 54.70
C ARG A 38 -5.53 -18.13 53.25
N LEU A 39 -5.25 -17.18 52.36
CA LEU A 39 -5.31 -17.37 50.92
C LEU A 39 -4.40 -18.52 50.44
N GLU A 40 -3.25 -18.72 51.10
CA GLU A 40 -2.29 -19.80 50.84
C GLU A 40 -2.77 -21.19 51.25
N ASP A 41 -3.74 -21.28 52.16
CA ASP A 41 -4.33 -22.54 52.61
C ASP A 41 -5.52 -22.98 51.72
N VAL A 42 -5.85 -22.19 50.68
CA VAL A 42 -6.93 -22.50 49.73
C VAL A 42 -6.38 -23.26 48.52
N ALA A 43 -6.81 -24.50 48.36
CA ALA A 43 -6.37 -25.35 47.25
C ALA A 43 -7.11 -25.05 45.92
N LEU A 44 -8.35 -24.54 45.97
CA LEU A 44 -9.18 -24.31 44.80
C LEU A 44 -10.22 -23.21 45.07
N PHE A 45 -10.40 -22.32 44.10
CA PHE A 45 -11.53 -21.39 44.01
C PHE A 45 -12.44 -21.81 42.86
N GLU A 46 -13.74 -21.92 43.12
CA GLU A 46 -14.77 -22.13 42.10
C GLU A 46 -15.80 -21.01 42.27
N THR A 47 -16.06 -20.25 41.20
CA THR A 47 -17.06 -19.18 41.17
C THR A 47 -17.89 -19.26 39.89
N ASN A 48 -19.19 -18.98 40.02
CA ASN A 48 -20.12 -18.86 38.90
C ASN A 48 -20.54 -17.40 38.66
N GLU A 49 -19.99 -16.45 39.43
CA GLU A 49 -20.25 -15.03 39.23
C GLU A 49 -19.23 -14.42 38.27
N ILE A 50 -19.70 -14.00 37.09
CA ILE A 50 -18.92 -13.20 36.14
C ILE A 50 -19.01 -11.75 36.59
N GLY A 51 -18.06 -11.31 37.41
CA GLY A 51 -17.92 -9.90 37.76
C GLY A 51 -17.48 -9.07 36.53
N THR A 52 -18.04 -7.86 36.38
CA THR A 52 -17.54 -6.89 35.40
C THR A 52 -16.16 -6.40 35.85
N SER A 53 -15.10 -6.99 35.31
CA SER A 53 -13.74 -6.51 35.56
C SER A 53 -13.56 -5.10 34.97
N SER A 54 -12.66 -4.31 35.55
CA SER A 54 -12.21 -3.04 34.96
C SER A 54 -11.68 -3.23 33.53
N ALA A 55 -11.19 -4.43 33.20
CA ALA A 55 -10.79 -4.81 31.85
C ALA A 55 -11.98 -4.85 30.87
N PHE A 56 -13.19 -5.21 31.29
CA PHE A 56 -14.38 -5.15 30.43
C PHE A 56 -14.75 -3.70 30.10
N LEU A 57 -14.70 -2.80 31.08
CA LEU A 57 -14.93 -1.37 30.85
C LEU A 57 -13.85 -0.77 29.93
N ALA A 58 -12.58 -1.10 30.16
CA ALA A 58 -11.49 -0.68 29.29
C ALA A 58 -11.67 -1.21 27.85
N LEU A 59 -12.05 -2.47 27.68
CA LEU A 59 -12.31 -3.06 26.37
C LEU A 59 -13.53 -2.42 25.68
N ALA A 60 -14.59 -2.12 26.43
CA ALA A 60 -15.76 -1.42 25.89
C ALA A 60 -15.42 0.00 25.43
N ILE A 61 -14.60 0.73 26.19
CA ILE A 61 -14.10 2.06 25.80
C ILE A 61 -13.25 1.96 24.53
N VAL A 62 -12.26 1.05 24.51
CA VAL A 62 -11.40 0.85 23.33
C VAL A 62 -12.22 0.45 22.12
N THR A 63 -13.19 -0.46 22.28
CA THR A 63 -14.10 -0.87 21.20
C THR A 63 -14.93 0.30 20.70
N GLY A 64 -15.47 1.13 21.59
CA GLY A 64 -16.22 2.33 21.22
C GLY A 64 -15.37 3.34 20.45
N VAL A 65 -14.13 3.59 20.90
CA VAL A 65 -13.17 4.45 20.20
C VAL A 65 -12.82 3.87 18.82
N SER A 66 -12.51 2.58 18.74
CA SER A 66 -12.20 1.89 17.48
C SER A 66 -13.36 1.92 16.51
N ALA A 67 -14.60 1.75 16.98
CA ALA A 67 -15.80 1.84 16.15
C ALA A 67 -16.00 3.27 15.61
N ALA A 68 -15.81 4.29 16.45
CA ALA A 68 -15.91 5.69 16.03
C ALA A 68 -14.82 6.04 15.00
N LEU A 69 -13.57 5.62 15.22
CA LEU A 69 -12.48 5.79 14.27
C LEU A 69 -12.77 5.06 12.96
N THR A 70 -13.29 3.84 13.02
CA THR A 70 -13.68 3.07 11.83
C THR A 70 -14.76 3.80 11.03
N ALA A 71 -15.79 4.32 11.68
CA ALA A 71 -16.84 5.11 11.02
C ALA A 71 -16.27 6.40 10.39
N PHE A 72 -15.35 7.08 11.07
CA PHE A 72 -14.63 8.22 10.51
C PHE A 72 -13.83 7.81 9.27
N CYS A 73 -13.06 6.73 9.33
CA CYS A 73 -12.28 6.23 8.20
C CYS A 73 -13.12 5.72 7.03
N LEU A 74 -14.34 5.23 7.26
CA LEU A 74 -15.26 4.88 6.17
C LEU A 74 -15.77 6.11 5.42
N THR A 75 -15.92 7.24 6.11
CA THR A 75 -16.40 8.51 5.50
C THR A 75 -15.27 9.38 4.96
N ASN A 76 -14.06 9.23 5.50
CA ASN A 76 -12.85 9.91 5.07
C ASN A 76 -11.69 8.91 4.94
N TRP A 77 -11.82 8.02 3.95
CA TRP A 77 -10.87 6.94 3.71
C TRP A 77 -9.46 7.45 3.42
N LYS A 78 -9.36 8.62 2.78
CA LYS A 78 -8.09 9.25 2.46
C LYS A 78 -7.31 9.67 3.69
N SER A 79 -7.97 10.20 4.72
CA SER A 79 -7.29 10.58 5.96
C SER A 79 -6.80 9.41 6.82
N CYS A 80 -7.32 8.20 6.59
CA CYS A 80 -6.96 7.01 7.35
C CYS A 80 -6.07 6.02 6.63
N PHE A 81 -6.19 5.92 5.30
CA PHE A 81 -5.52 4.89 4.49
C PHE A 81 -4.85 5.47 3.23
N GLY A 82 -4.80 6.79 3.09
CA GLY A 82 -4.11 7.44 1.99
C GLY A 82 -2.60 7.52 2.22
N SER A 83 -1.83 7.51 1.14
CA SER A 83 -0.41 7.91 1.15
C SER A 83 -0.32 9.42 1.03
N CYS A 84 0.38 10.06 1.96
CA CYS A 84 0.76 11.45 1.83
C CYS A 84 2.31 11.56 1.79
N PRO A 85 2.86 12.72 1.38
CA PRO A 85 2.17 13.89 0.87
C PRO A 85 1.51 13.68 -0.50
N THR A 86 0.34 14.27 -0.67
CA THR A 86 -0.34 14.34 -1.97
C THR A 86 0.00 15.65 -2.68
N PHE A 87 0.12 15.58 -4.00
CA PHE A 87 0.45 16.73 -4.84
C PHE A 87 -0.64 17.03 -5.84
N TYR A 88 -0.98 18.31 -5.97
CA TYR A 88 -2.01 18.81 -6.88
C TYR A 88 -1.42 19.82 -7.84
N ALA A 89 -1.85 19.74 -9.08
CA ALA A 89 -1.58 20.76 -10.10
C ALA A 89 -2.83 20.99 -10.93
N SER A 90 -2.92 22.17 -11.53
CA SER A 90 -4.10 22.51 -12.32
C SER A 90 -4.16 21.75 -13.64
N ASP A 91 -5.34 21.26 -13.99
CA ASP A 91 -5.67 20.70 -15.30
C ASP A 91 -6.15 21.77 -16.31
N GLY A 92 -5.97 23.05 -15.97
CA GLY A 92 -6.45 24.19 -16.74
C GLY A 92 -7.79 24.75 -16.23
N SER A 93 -8.53 24.00 -15.41
CA SER A 93 -9.78 24.43 -14.79
C SER A 93 -9.74 24.43 -13.27
N GLU A 94 -9.31 23.32 -12.66
CA GLU A 94 -9.30 23.14 -11.21
C GLU A 94 -7.99 22.49 -10.76
N MET A 95 -7.77 22.40 -9.44
CA MET A 95 -6.64 21.69 -8.86
C MET A 95 -7.00 20.22 -8.74
N VAL A 96 -6.29 19.34 -9.45
CA VAL A 96 -6.53 17.90 -9.40
C VAL A 96 -5.33 17.17 -8.81
N LEU A 97 -5.58 16.06 -8.13
CA LEU A 97 -4.52 15.19 -7.61
C LEU A 97 -3.64 14.73 -8.79
N GLN A 98 -2.32 14.85 -8.67
CA GLN A 98 -1.39 14.40 -9.70
C GLN A 98 -0.54 13.25 -9.21
N ALA A 99 -0.15 13.27 -7.94
CA ALA A 99 0.80 12.35 -7.37
C ALA A 99 0.57 12.13 -5.88
N GLU A 100 1.08 11.02 -5.38
CA GLU A 100 1.27 10.73 -3.96
C GLU A 100 2.73 10.34 -3.79
N GLY A 101 3.51 11.21 -3.17
CA GLY A 101 4.96 11.00 -3.15
C GLY A 101 5.38 10.18 -1.93
N PHE A 102 6.41 9.35 -2.10
CA PHE A 102 7.16 8.74 -1.00
C PHE A 102 6.34 7.76 -0.13
N SER A 103 5.34 7.09 -0.71
CA SER A 103 4.40 6.21 0.00
C SER A 103 5.06 5.07 0.79
N ASP A 104 6.30 4.68 0.47
CA ASP A 104 7.09 3.66 1.21
C ASP A 104 8.07 4.25 2.25
N SER A 105 8.21 5.58 2.33
CA SER A 105 9.17 6.28 3.22
C SER A 105 8.61 6.50 4.63
N VAL A 106 8.14 5.42 5.27
CA VAL A 106 7.48 5.47 6.60
C VAL A 106 8.44 5.69 7.78
N ALA A 107 9.75 5.69 7.53
CA ALA A 107 10.79 5.94 8.53
C ALA A 107 12.00 6.66 7.89
N PRO A 108 12.81 7.43 8.63
CA PRO A 108 13.97 8.13 8.07
C PRO A 108 14.98 7.19 7.39
N SER A 109 15.20 5.99 7.94
CA SER A 109 16.04 4.96 7.31
C SER A 109 15.51 4.42 5.97
N LEU A 110 14.24 4.71 5.65
CA LEU A 110 13.56 4.39 4.40
C LEU A 110 13.41 5.62 3.48
N GLU A 111 14.13 6.71 3.71
CA GLU A 111 14.13 7.88 2.82
C GLU A 111 14.39 7.45 1.36
N ALA A 112 13.46 7.82 0.47
CA ALA A 112 13.54 7.59 -0.95
C ALA A 112 13.34 8.89 -1.74
N THR A 113 13.73 8.86 -3.02
CA THR A 113 13.36 9.90 -3.99
C THR A 113 12.28 9.34 -4.89
N ASP A 114 11.21 10.10 -5.06
CA ASP A 114 10.09 9.75 -5.92
C ASP A 114 9.96 10.75 -7.08
N ILE A 115 9.49 10.27 -8.24
CA ILE A 115 9.33 11.06 -9.46
C ILE A 115 8.03 10.70 -10.17
N ASP A 116 6.98 11.44 -9.87
CA ASP A 116 5.67 11.22 -10.48
C ASP A 116 5.45 12.04 -11.76
N ALA A 117 4.70 11.47 -12.71
CA ALA A 117 4.24 12.21 -13.86
C ALA A 117 3.04 13.10 -13.52
N LEU A 118 3.18 14.42 -13.70
CA LEU A 118 2.07 15.38 -13.61
C LEU A 118 1.21 15.36 -14.89
N SER A 119 0.72 14.17 -15.25
CA SER A 119 0.17 13.83 -16.57
C SER A 119 -1.14 14.55 -16.91
N ARG A 120 -1.92 14.94 -15.88
CA ARG A 120 -3.16 15.70 -16.02
C ARG A 120 -2.95 17.21 -15.92
N SER A 121 -1.71 17.66 -15.71
CA SER A 121 -1.44 19.08 -15.57
C SER A 121 -1.49 19.80 -16.92
N HIS A 122 -2.25 20.89 -16.98
CA HIS A 122 -2.34 21.77 -18.14
C HIS A 122 -2.10 23.22 -17.70
N PRO A 123 -0.82 23.62 -17.55
CA PRO A 123 -0.50 25.00 -17.21
C PRO A 123 -0.95 25.94 -18.32
N THR A 124 -1.88 26.84 -18.00
CA THR A 124 -2.40 27.88 -18.91
C THR A 124 -1.63 29.20 -18.81
N GLU A 125 -0.82 29.35 -17.76
CA GLU A 125 -0.04 30.55 -17.46
C GLU A 125 1.47 30.28 -17.43
N ARG A 126 2.27 31.35 -17.35
CA ARG A 126 3.73 31.24 -17.17
C ARG A 126 4.13 30.70 -15.79
N ASN A 127 3.25 30.85 -14.79
CA ASN A 127 3.50 30.36 -13.44
C ASN A 127 2.89 28.97 -13.29
N PHE A 128 3.70 28.00 -12.85
CA PHE A 128 3.22 26.68 -12.47
C PHE A 128 3.01 26.64 -10.95
N LYS A 129 1.79 26.34 -10.51
CA LYS A 129 1.47 26.11 -9.10
C LYS A 129 1.41 24.60 -8.84
N LEU A 130 2.24 24.14 -7.90
CA LEU A 130 2.17 22.82 -7.30
C LEU A 130 1.73 23.01 -5.85
N GLU A 131 0.71 22.27 -5.43
CA GLU A 131 0.22 22.28 -4.05
C GLU A 131 0.52 20.93 -3.42
N MET A 132 1.11 20.94 -2.23
CA MET A 132 1.46 19.75 -1.46
C MET A 132 0.64 19.77 -0.18
N THR A 133 -0.08 18.70 0.09
CA THR A 133 -0.94 18.61 1.28
C THR A 133 -0.61 17.37 2.11
N ASN A 134 -0.78 17.52 3.42
CA ASN A 134 -0.85 16.40 4.35
C ASN A 134 -2.32 16.21 4.73
N GLU A 135 -2.95 15.15 4.23
CA GLU A 135 -4.38 14.87 4.45
C GLU A 135 -4.61 13.67 5.37
N ALA A 136 -3.54 12.92 5.67
CA ALA A 136 -3.54 11.77 6.57
C ALA A 136 -3.13 12.17 7.99
N LEU A 137 -3.50 11.33 8.96
CA LEU A 137 -3.12 11.50 10.38
C LEU A 137 -1.67 11.07 10.64
N GLU A 138 -0.73 11.64 9.90
CA GLU A 138 0.68 11.31 9.97
C GLU A 138 1.58 12.56 9.93
N THR A 139 2.85 12.38 10.30
CA THR A 139 3.86 13.46 10.28
C THR A 139 4.79 13.26 9.09
N HIS A 140 4.81 14.22 8.16
CA HIS A 140 5.71 14.20 7.02
C HIS A 140 6.97 15.02 7.25
N VAL A 141 8.11 14.47 6.82
CA VAL A 141 9.38 15.20 6.74
C VAL A 141 9.85 15.15 5.29
N VAL A 142 9.57 16.23 4.55
CA VAL A 142 9.95 16.35 3.13
C VAL A 142 11.23 17.15 3.01
N ARG A 143 12.30 16.54 2.47
CA ARG A 143 13.60 17.20 2.30
C ARG A 143 13.59 18.25 1.18
N SER A 144 13.04 17.91 0.02
CA SER A 144 12.92 18.85 -1.11
C SER A 144 11.88 18.39 -2.12
N VAL A 145 11.24 19.34 -2.78
CA VAL A 145 10.35 19.12 -3.93
C VAL A 145 10.90 19.91 -5.13
N ARG A 146 10.93 19.29 -6.30
CA ARG A 146 11.39 19.90 -7.55
C ARG A 146 10.43 19.56 -8.68
N ILE A 147 10.28 20.46 -9.63
CA ILE A 147 9.56 20.18 -10.88
C ILE A 147 10.59 19.86 -11.96
N LEU A 148 10.43 18.73 -12.62
CA LEU A 148 11.27 18.34 -13.75
C LEU A 148 10.53 18.62 -15.06
N ALA A 149 10.95 19.65 -15.79
CA ALA A 149 10.39 19.96 -17.10
C ALA A 149 11.14 19.20 -18.19
N VAL A 150 10.45 18.33 -18.94
CA VAL A 150 11.07 17.54 -20.01
C VAL A 150 10.49 17.91 -21.38
N PRO A 151 11.31 18.23 -22.39
CA PRO A 151 10.83 18.61 -23.71
C PRO A 151 10.27 17.40 -24.49
N LYS A 152 8.95 17.39 -24.73
CA LYS A 152 8.24 16.29 -25.41
C LYS A 152 8.33 16.25 -26.94
N GLY A 153 8.67 17.37 -27.58
CA GLY A 153 8.62 17.49 -29.05
C GLY A 153 7.19 17.67 -29.59
N ALA A 154 7.04 18.02 -30.87
CA ALA A 154 5.74 18.28 -31.47
C ALA A 154 4.90 16.99 -31.57
N GLY A 155 3.69 16.99 -30.99
CA GLY A 155 2.76 15.85 -31.04
C GLY A 155 3.18 14.59 -30.26
N GLY A 156 4.30 14.66 -29.52
CA GLY A 156 4.79 13.56 -28.69
C GLY A 156 4.48 13.72 -27.21
N THR A 157 4.87 12.72 -26.43
CA THR A 157 4.89 12.74 -24.97
C THR A 157 6.27 12.32 -24.45
N VAL A 158 6.46 12.40 -23.14
CA VAL A 158 7.64 11.87 -22.44
C VAL A 158 7.18 10.79 -21.49
N LEU A 159 7.92 9.70 -21.41
CA LEU A 159 7.66 8.59 -20.51
C LEU A 159 8.87 8.36 -19.60
N ARG A 160 8.62 8.14 -18.31
CA ARG A 160 9.64 7.74 -17.34
C ARG A 160 9.82 6.23 -17.39
N THR A 161 11.08 5.78 -17.40
CA THR A 161 11.40 4.35 -17.23
C THR A 161 11.75 4.05 -15.77
N PRO A 162 11.73 2.77 -15.32
CA PRO A 162 12.13 2.38 -13.95
C PRO A 162 13.55 2.77 -13.53
N LYS A 163 14.40 3.21 -14.48
CA LYS A 163 15.76 3.71 -14.21
C LYS A 163 15.84 5.24 -14.22
N ASP A 164 14.69 5.91 -14.10
CA ASP A 164 14.53 7.37 -14.17
C ASP A 164 15.08 8.03 -15.45
N THR A 165 15.12 7.26 -16.55
CA THR A 165 15.38 7.80 -17.89
C THR A 165 14.06 8.28 -18.50
N PHE A 166 14.07 9.48 -19.07
CA PHE A 166 12.93 10.09 -19.75
C PHE A 166 13.01 9.86 -21.26
N LEU A 167 12.14 9.00 -21.80
CA LEU A 167 12.10 8.69 -23.23
C LEU A 167 11.07 9.56 -23.94
N ARG A 168 11.44 10.12 -25.10
CA ARG A 168 10.43 10.71 -25.99
C ARG A 168 9.64 9.61 -26.64
N ALA A 169 8.32 9.76 -26.64
CA ALA A 169 7.41 8.75 -27.11
C ALA A 169 6.38 9.32 -28.07
N THR A 170 6.03 8.52 -29.06
CA THR A 170 5.00 8.80 -30.05
C THR A 170 4.15 7.57 -30.29
N SER A 171 3.00 7.75 -30.93
CA SER A 171 2.15 6.64 -31.40
C SER A 171 1.78 5.64 -30.30
N LEU A 172 1.27 6.12 -29.16
CA LEU A 172 0.72 5.27 -28.12
C LEU A 172 -0.47 4.48 -28.70
N ARG A 173 -0.26 3.18 -28.90
CA ARG A 173 -1.26 2.27 -29.45
C ARG A 173 -1.83 1.41 -28.34
N SER A 174 -3.15 1.46 -28.15
CA SER A 174 -3.86 0.55 -27.27
C SER A 174 -3.77 -0.90 -27.79
N PRO A 175 -3.87 -1.91 -26.92
CA PRO A 175 -3.90 -3.30 -27.34
C PRO A 175 -5.09 -3.58 -28.26
N SER A 176 -4.93 -4.51 -29.19
CA SER A 176 -6.02 -5.08 -30.00
C SER A 176 -6.73 -6.22 -29.27
N ALA A 177 -6.05 -6.89 -28.34
CA ALA A 177 -6.62 -7.87 -27.44
C ALA A 177 -5.96 -7.77 -26.06
N CYS A 178 -6.75 -8.02 -25.01
CA CYS A 178 -6.30 -8.07 -23.63
C CYS A 178 -7.07 -9.19 -22.95
N ALA A 179 -6.39 -10.26 -22.53
CA ALA A 179 -7.00 -11.44 -21.93
C ALA A 179 -6.40 -11.73 -20.55
N SER A 180 -7.26 -11.85 -19.55
CA SER A 180 -6.94 -12.33 -18.21
C SER A 180 -7.57 -13.71 -17.98
N GLU A 181 -7.25 -14.36 -16.85
CA GLU A 181 -7.86 -15.65 -16.47
C GLU A 181 -9.40 -15.60 -16.40
N THR A 182 -9.98 -14.44 -16.10
CA THR A 182 -11.44 -14.25 -15.95
C THR A 182 -12.13 -13.69 -17.20
N GLY A 183 -11.39 -13.47 -18.29
CA GLY A 183 -11.92 -12.93 -19.54
C GLY A 183 -11.20 -11.66 -20.00
N SER A 184 -11.86 -10.92 -20.90
CA SER A 184 -11.25 -9.76 -21.56
C SER A 184 -11.12 -8.56 -20.61
N CYS A 185 -9.92 -8.00 -20.53
CA CYS A 185 -9.62 -6.73 -19.85
C CYS A 185 -9.69 -5.52 -20.80
N LEU A 186 -9.85 -5.75 -22.10
CA LEU A 186 -9.64 -4.75 -23.15
C LEU A 186 -10.45 -3.45 -22.93
N PRO A 187 -11.76 -3.48 -22.61
CA PRO A 187 -12.55 -2.25 -22.52
C PRO A 187 -12.06 -1.25 -21.49
N ARG A 188 -11.33 -1.71 -20.46
CA ARG A 188 -10.89 -0.93 -19.30
C ARG A 188 -9.43 -0.49 -19.35
N VAL A 189 -8.71 -0.82 -20.42
CA VAL A 189 -7.28 -0.52 -20.53
C VAL A 189 -6.93 0.27 -21.79
N VAL A 190 -7.93 0.69 -22.56
CA VAL A 190 -7.73 1.36 -23.86
C VAL A 190 -7.46 2.86 -23.72
N ALA A 191 -7.89 3.50 -22.64
CA ALA A 191 -7.77 4.93 -22.39
C ALA A 191 -7.52 5.17 -20.89
N ALA A 192 -6.81 6.25 -20.56
CA ALA A 192 -6.63 6.64 -19.15
C ALA A 192 -7.78 7.58 -18.75
N ASP A 193 -8.93 6.99 -18.42
CA ASP A 193 -10.19 7.70 -18.15
C ASP A 193 -10.75 7.44 -16.75
N GLY A 194 -10.08 6.61 -15.96
CA GLY A 194 -10.45 6.24 -14.60
C GLY A 194 -11.29 4.97 -14.49
N ASP A 195 -11.72 4.34 -15.59
CA ASP A 195 -12.37 3.01 -15.55
C ASP A 195 -11.34 1.89 -15.46
N GLU A 196 -10.78 1.72 -14.26
CA GLU A 196 -9.66 0.83 -14.02
C GLU A 196 -10.04 -0.66 -14.10
N TRP A 197 -9.17 -1.44 -14.75
CA TRP A 197 -9.15 -2.89 -14.62
C TRP A 197 -8.37 -3.32 -13.37
N PHE A 198 -8.95 -4.23 -12.60
CA PHE A 198 -8.28 -4.91 -11.49
C PHE A 198 -8.97 -6.24 -11.22
N ARG A 199 -8.26 -7.12 -10.52
CA ARG A 199 -8.81 -8.37 -9.98
C ARG A 199 -8.90 -8.27 -8.46
N PRO A 200 -9.88 -8.93 -7.82
CA PRO A 200 -9.85 -9.09 -6.37
C PRO A 200 -8.60 -9.84 -5.92
N ALA A 201 -8.14 -9.56 -4.69
CA ALA A 201 -7.10 -10.36 -4.07
C ALA A 201 -7.58 -11.81 -3.90
N ASN A 202 -6.66 -12.76 -3.98
CA ASN A 202 -6.96 -14.14 -3.66
C ASN A 202 -7.24 -14.27 -2.15
N ASP A 203 -8.23 -15.08 -1.79
CA ASP A 203 -8.69 -15.27 -0.42
C ASP A 203 -7.81 -16.23 0.40
N GLU A 204 -7.00 -17.06 -0.26
CA GLU A 204 -6.10 -18.04 0.38
C GLU A 204 -4.63 -17.59 0.36
N ASP A 205 -4.21 -16.80 -0.63
CA ASP A 205 -2.82 -16.37 -0.84
C ASP A 205 -2.74 -14.95 -1.42
N LEU A 206 -2.50 -13.95 -0.57
CA LEU A 206 -2.34 -12.55 -0.99
C LEU A 206 -1.17 -12.32 -1.96
N GLY A 207 -0.21 -13.24 -2.05
CA GLY A 207 0.90 -13.20 -2.99
C GLY A 207 0.60 -13.86 -4.35
N ARG A 208 -0.62 -14.38 -4.54
CA ARG A 208 -1.01 -15.10 -5.75
C ARG A 208 -0.84 -14.21 -6.98
N ARG A 209 0.02 -14.65 -7.91
CA ARG A 209 0.26 -13.98 -9.19
C ARG A 209 -0.76 -14.44 -10.24
N GLU A 210 -1.06 -13.55 -11.18
CA GLU A 210 -1.83 -13.82 -12.39
C GLU A 210 -1.09 -13.31 -13.63
N GLU A 211 -1.57 -13.76 -14.79
CA GLU A 211 -1.04 -13.39 -16.09
C GLU A 211 -2.09 -12.68 -16.95
N VAL A 212 -1.69 -11.60 -17.62
CA VAL A 212 -2.52 -10.87 -18.60
C VAL A 212 -1.82 -10.90 -19.94
N GLN A 213 -2.47 -11.46 -20.95
CA GLN A 213 -1.95 -11.53 -22.32
C GLN A 213 -2.41 -10.32 -23.13
N LEU A 214 -1.48 -9.69 -23.83
CA LEU A 214 -1.70 -8.49 -24.62
C LEU A 214 -1.27 -8.74 -26.07
N GLU A 215 -2.12 -8.29 -26.99
CA GLU A 215 -1.81 -8.26 -28.41
C GLU A 215 -1.84 -6.82 -28.93
N PHE A 216 -0.90 -6.46 -29.81
CA PHE A 216 -0.83 -5.15 -30.44
C PHE A 216 -0.73 -5.24 -31.96
N ASN A 217 -1.45 -4.35 -32.63
CA ASN A 217 -1.30 -4.11 -34.07
C ASN A 217 -0.07 -3.24 -34.35
N VAL A 218 1.09 -3.88 -34.53
CA VAL A 218 2.36 -3.21 -34.86
C VAL A 218 2.56 -3.19 -36.38
N PRO A 219 2.63 -2.02 -37.02
CA PRO A 219 2.88 -1.93 -38.46
C PRO A 219 4.23 -2.55 -38.85
N ALA A 220 4.25 -3.24 -39.99
CA ALA A 220 5.49 -3.75 -40.55
C ALA A 220 6.52 -2.61 -40.78
N PRO A 221 7.82 -2.86 -40.53
CA PRO A 221 8.86 -1.89 -40.86
C PRO A 221 8.79 -1.52 -42.35
N ARG A 222 8.95 -0.23 -42.66
CA ARG A 222 9.13 0.18 -44.06
C ARG A 222 10.50 -0.31 -44.56
N PRO A 223 10.62 -0.77 -45.81
CA PRO A 223 11.91 -1.16 -46.37
C PRO A 223 12.93 -0.01 -46.23
N GLY A 224 14.10 -0.30 -45.64
CA GLY A 224 15.17 0.68 -45.43
C GLY A 224 14.97 1.65 -44.26
N ALA A 225 13.93 1.49 -43.43
CA ALA A 225 13.77 2.25 -42.20
C ALA A 225 14.56 1.62 -41.04
N GLU A 226 15.11 2.47 -40.17
CA GLU A 226 15.73 2.02 -38.92
C GLU A 226 14.75 1.23 -38.04
N PRO A 227 15.25 0.24 -37.26
CA PRO A 227 14.43 -0.50 -36.32
C PRO A 227 13.74 0.44 -35.32
N ARG A 228 12.43 0.27 -35.15
CA ARG A 228 11.66 1.03 -34.17
C ARG A 228 11.84 0.42 -32.79
N ARG A 229 12.28 1.24 -31.83
CA ARG A 229 12.30 0.86 -30.41
C ARG A 229 10.90 1.06 -29.83
N HIS A 230 10.50 0.13 -28.98
CA HIS A 230 9.19 0.14 -28.36
C HIS A 230 9.31 0.13 -26.84
N ALA A 231 8.31 0.70 -26.16
CA ALA A 231 8.12 0.54 -24.73
C ALA A 231 6.66 0.21 -24.45
N LEU A 232 6.44 -0.70 -23.50
CA LEU A 232 5.12 -0.89 -22.93
C LEU A 232 4.86 0.25 -21.93
N VAL A 233 3.71 0.89 -22.07
CA VAL A 233 3.27 2.00 -21.23
C VAL A 233 2.14 1.50 -20.35
N LEU A 234 2.29 1.67 -19.05
CA LEU A 234 1.32 1.29 -18.03
C LEU A 234 0.92 2.54 -17.25
N THR A 235 -0.36 2.88 -17.29
CA THR A 235 -0.94 3.91 -16.43
C THR A 235 -1.73 3.17 -15.35
N ALA A 236 -1.24 3.21 -14.13
CA ALA A 236 -1.71 2.36 -13.05
C ALA A 236 -1.41 2.96 -11.67
N ARG A 237 -2.05 2.40 -10.65
CA ARG A 237 -1.74 2.62 -9.23
C ARG A 237 -1.92 1.31 -8.45
N GLN A 238 -1.48 1.29 -7.20
CA GLN A 238 -1.79 0.16 -6.34
C GLN A 238 -3.24 0.21 -5.84
N SER A 239 -3.73 -0.91 -5.33
CA SER A 239 -4.88 -0.93 -4.43
C SER A 239 -4.42 -0.73 -2.98
N LEU A 240 -5.38 -0.75 -2.05
CA LEU A 240 -5.09 -0.76 -0.61
C LEU A 240 -4.48 -2.07 -0.09
N LEU A 241 -4.16 -3.05 -0.94
CA LEU A 241 -3.65 -4.35 -0.50
C LEU A 241 -2.29 -4.23 0.21
N SER A 242 -1.36 -3.43 -0.31
CA SER A 242 -0.06 -3.16 0.34
C SER A 242 -0.25 -2.48 1.69
N THR A 243 -1.10 -1.45 1.73
CA THR A 243 -1.51 -0.75 2.96
C THR A 243 -2.09 -1.73 3.99
N PHE A 244 -2.98 -2.64 3.55
CA PHE A 244 -3.54 -3.68 4.41
C PHE A 244 -2.46 -4.61 4.97
N VAL A 245 -1.56 -5.13 4.12
CA VAL A 245 -0.47 -6.02 4.55
C VAL A 245 0.44 -5.33 5.56
N LEU A 246 0.82 -4.07 5.32
CA LEU A 246 1.63 -3.28 6.24
C LEU A 246 0.95 -3.11 7.60
N TYR A 247 -0.30 -2.63 7.63
CA TYR A 247 -1.01 -2.41 8.89
C TYR A 247 -1.31 -3.70 9.64
N GLN A 248 -1.66 -4.78 8.96
CA GLN A 248 -1.84 -6.09 9.60
C GLN A 248 -0.51 -6.64 10.13
N GLY A 249 0.60 -6.44 9.41
CA GLY A 249 1.94 -6.77 9.89
C GLY A 249 2.26 -6.06 11.19
N LEU A 250 2.05 -4.75 11.26
CA LEU A 250 2.23 -3.95 12.48
C LEU A 250 1.28 -4.39 13.61
N ALA A 251 0.02 -4.69 13.29
CA ALA A 251 -0.96 -5.17 14.26
C ALA A 251 -0.56 -6.52 14.87
N PHE A 252 -0.05 -7.45 14.06
CA PHE A 252 0.45 -8.74 14.54
C PHE A 252 1.71 -8.64 15.38
N MET A 253 2.54 -7.62 15.16
CA MET A 253 3.70 -7.34 16.04
C MET A 253 3.27 -6.81 17.41
N GLY A 254 2.06 -6.27 17.55
CA GLY A 254 1.56 -5.73 18.80
C GLY A 254 2.47 -4.66 19.40
N THR A 255 2.88 -4.82 20.66
CA THR A 255 3.77 -3.87 21.35
C THR A 255 5.18 -3.81 20.77
N GLU A 256 5.61 -4.86 20.06
CA GLU A 256 6.94 -4.94 19.46
C GLU A 256 7.08 -4.12 18.17
N ALA A 257 5.98 -3.62 17.59
CA ALA A 257 6.01 -2.80 16.39
C ALA A 257 6.92 -1.56 16.57
N SER A 258 6.86 -0.94 17.75
CA SER A 258 7.70 0.21 18.09
C SER A 258 9.18 -0.14 18.19
N THR A 259 9.51 -1.29 18.80
CA THR A 259 10.88 -1.82 18.88
C THR A 259 11.41 -2.14 17.48
N TRP A 260 10.58 -2.73 16.63
CA TRP A 260 10.94 -3.06 15.24
C TRP A 260 11.22 -1.80 14.43
N LEU A 261 10.34 -0.78 14.48
CA LEU A 261 10.54 0.51 13.83
C LEU A 261 11.82 1.20 14.34
N ALA A 262 12.04 1.22 15.65
CA ALA A 262 13.26 1.79 16.23
C ALA A 262 14.52 1.02 15.79
N ALA A 263 14.43 -0.29 15.58
CA ALA A 263 15.54 -1.09 15.10
C ALA A 263 15.94 -0.75 13.64
N LEU A 264 14.98 -0.34 12.79
CA LEU A 264 15.28 0.14 11.43
C LEU A 264 16.23 1.35 11.43
N GLU A 265 16.03 2.26 12.40
CA GLU A 265 16.86 3.46 12.56
C GLU A 265 18.27 3.18 13.09
N THR A 266 18.52 1.99 13.63
CA THR A 266 19.84 1.60 14.16
C THR A 266 20.74 0.92 13.13
N GLU A 267 20.40 1.00 11.83
CA GLU A 267 21.18 0.53 10.68
C GLU A 267 21.65 -0.95 10.73
N ARG A 268 20.87 -1.84 11.36
CA ARG A 268 21.11 -3.28 11.16
C ARG A 268 20.67 -3.65 9.75
N ALA A 269 21.65 -3.88 8.86
CA ALA A 269 21.41 -4.20 7.45
C ALA A 269 20.42 -5.36 7.22
N SER A 270 20.35 -6.33 8.14
CA SER A 270 19.34 -7.40 8.11
C SER A 270 17.93 -6.86 8.29
N SER A 271 17.68 -6.01 9.28
CA SER A 271 16.35 -5.46 9.59
C SER A 271 15.82 -4.57 8.47
N LEU A 272 16.67 -3.76 7.84
CA LEU A 272 16.29 -2.95 6.68
C LEU A 272 15.96 -3.80 5.45
N LYS A 273 16.74 -4.86 5.22
CA LYS A 273 16.48 -5.81 4.14
C LYS A 273 15.15 -6.53 4.35
N ASP A 274 14.88 -6.98 5.57
CA ASP A 274 13.65 -7.70 5.92
C ASP A 274 12.43 -6.77 5.77
N ALA A 275 12.54 -5.50 6.21
CA ALA A 275 11.50 -4.50 6.03
C ALA A 275 11.20 -4.22 4.54
N ARG A 276 12.24 -3.99 3.73
CA ARG A 276 12.06 -3.80 2.27
C ARG A 276 11.49 -5.04 1.61
N SER A 277 11.94 -6.24 2.00
CA SER A 277 11.40 -7.49 1.48
C SER A 277 9.92 -7.68 1.80
N MET A 278 9.44 -7.16 2.94
CA MET A 278 8.03 -7.18 3.29
C MET A 278 7.22 -6.21 2.41
N LEU A 279 7.73 -4.99 2.18
CA LEU A 279 7.10 -4.00 1.30
C LEU A 279 7.09 -4.48 -0.17
N ASP A 280 8.15 -5.14 -0.61
CA ASP A 280 8.31 -5.69 -1.95
C ASP A 280 7.56 -7.02 -2.18
N ALA A 281 6.94 -7.60 -1.14
CA ALA A 281 6.38 -8.96 -1.19
C ALA A 281 5.28 -9.11 -2.27
N LEU A 282 4.52 -8.04 -2.54
CA LEU A 282 3.47 -8.04 -3.56
C LEU A 282 4.00 -7.71 -4.96
N GLY A 283 5.21 -7.17 -5.08
CA GLY A 283 5.92 -6.90 -6.33
C GLY A 283 5.23 -5.93 -7.31
N GLY A 284 5.97 -5.55 -8.34
CA GLY A 284 5.48 -4.74 -9.44
C GLY A 284 4.69 -5.51 -10.49
N ILE A 285 4.35 -4.79 -11.56
CA ILE A 285 3.82 -5.36 -12.80
C ILE A 285 5.01 -5.76 -13.67
N GLU A 286 5.30 -7.04 -13.72
CA GLU A 286 6.35 -7.57 -14.59
C GLU A 286 5.87 -7.56 -16.04
N VAL A 287 6.75 -7.13 -16.93
CA VAL A 287 6.54 -7.15 -18.37
C VAL A 287 7.36 -8.27 -18.96
N GLU A 288 6.68 -9.22 -19.57
CA GLU A 288 7.26 -10.38 -20.19
C GLU A 288 7.05 -10.37 -21.69
N VAL A 289 8.03 -10.91 -22.40
CA VAL A 289 8.00 -11.06 -23.85
C VAL A 289 8.38 -12.48 -24.22
N ARG A 290 7.95 -12.91 -25.40
CA ARG A 290 8.29 -14.25 -25.89
C ARG A 290 9.69 -14.25 -26.51
N GLY A 291 10.54 -15.17 -26.07
CA GLY A 291 11.84 -15.46 -26.69
C GLY A 291 11.69 -16.30 -27.95
N ASP A 292 12.80 -16.43 -28.69
CA ASP A 292 12.86 -17.23 -29.93
C ASP A 292 12.59 -18.73 -29.69
N ASP A 293 12.89 -19.21 -28.48
CA ASP A 293 12.60 -20.56 -27.99
C ASP A 293 11.13 -20.76 -27.59
N GLY A 294 10.31 -19.72 -27.71
CA GLY A 294 8.90 -19.71 -27.36
C GLY A 294 8.61 -19.53 -25.87
N THR A 295 9.62 -19.37 -25.02
CA THR A 295 9.47 -19.15 -23.57
C THR A 295 9.19 -17.68 -23.26
N TRP A 296 8.49 -17.42 -22.15
CA TRP A 296 8.26 -16.06 -21.67
C TRP A 296 9.40 -15.64 -20.75
N ARG A 297 9.93 -14.44 -20.97
CA ARG A 297 11.00 -13.86 -20.17
C ARG A 297 10.62 -12.46 -19.70
N THR A 298 10.83 -12.17 -18.42
CA THR A 298 10.70 -10.81 -17.88
C THR A 298 11.77 -9.90 -18.47
N VAL A 299 11.36 -8.77 -19.03
CA VAL A 299 12.26 -7.76 -19.62
C VAL A 299 12.33 -6.48 -18.81
N GLY A 300 11.38 -6.29 -17.89
CA GLY A 300 11.36 -5.20 -16.95
C GLY A 300 10.11 -5.26 -16.09
N GLU A 301 9.94 -4.25 -15.25
CA GLU A 301 8.90 -4.20 -14.25
C GLU A 301 8.49 -2.74 -14.07
N ALA A 302 7.19 -2.46 -14.05
CA ALA A 302 6.67 -1.18 -13.59
C ALA A 302 6.42 -1.25 -12.08
N ARG A 303 6.89 -0.23 -11.38
CA ARG A 303 6.76 -0.08 -9.92
C ARG A 303 6.18 1.29 -9.64
N GLU A 304 5.29 1.31 -8.67
CA GLU A 304 4.55 2.45 -8.17
C GLU A 304 4.14 2.09 -6.76
N THR A 305 4.04 3.07 -5.87
CA THR A 305 3.57 2.87 -4.50
C THR A 305 2.52 3.90 -4.14
N GLY A 306 1.34 3.39 -3.77
CA GLY A 306 0.25 4.20 -3.29
C GLY A 306 -1.07 3.91 -4.01
N PRO A 307 -2.22 4.11 -3.33
CA PRO A 307 -3.54 3.79 -3.88
C PRO A 307 -4.34 5.01 -4.35
N LEU A 308 -3.83 6.23 -4.23
CA LEU A 308 -4.57 7.46 -4.51
C LEU A 308 -4.34 7.97 -5.94
N ALA A 309 -3.08 8.14 -6.35
CA ALA A 309 -2.71 8.79 -7.60
C ALA A 309 -2.32 7.75 -8.65
N VAL A 310 -2.74 7.98 -9.89
CA VAL A 310 -2.36 7.13 -11.01
C VAL A 310 -1.12 7.71 -11.66
N ASP A 311 -0.05 6.91 -11.76
CA ASP A 311 1.18 7.29 -12.46
C ASP A 311 1.30 6.55 -13.81
N THR A 312 2.17 7.04 -14.69
CA THR A 312 2.46 6.44 -16.00
C THR A 312 3.92 6.05 -16.13
N HIS A 313 4.13 4.74 -16.24
CA HIS A 313 5.44 4.10 -16.35
C HIS A 313 5.65 3.52 -17.74
N ALA A 314 6.90 3.56 -18.22
CA ALA A 314 7.29 2.88 -19.46
C ALA A 314 8.37 1.83 -19.23
N VAL A 315 8.11 0.62 -19.68
CA VAL A 315 9.07 -0.49 -19.70
C VAL A 315 9.59 -0.67 -21.12
N PRO A 316 10.84 -0.26 -21.42
CA PRO A 316 11.43 -0.45 -22.74
C PRO A 316 11.53 -1.94 -23.09
N LEU A 317 11.10 -2.31 -24.29
CA LEU A 317 11.25 -3.67 -24.79
C LEU A 317 12.64 -3.83 -25.43
N PRO A 318 13.35 -4.95 -25.18
CA PRO A 318 14.63 -5.20 -25.83
C PRO A 318 14.51 -5.22 -27.35
N GLU A 319 15.52 -4.73 -28.06
CA GLU A 319 15.56 -4.75 -29.52
C GLU A 319 15.42 -6.19 -30.06
N GLY A 320 14.77 -6.33 -31.21
CA GLY A 320 14.51 -7.64 -31.84
C GLY A 320 13.36 -8.45 -31.22
N THR A 321 12.79 -7.99 -30.10
CA THR A 321 11.64 -8.66 -29.48
C THR A 321 10.36 -8.50 -30.31
N ASP A 322 9.50 -9.52 -30.34
CA ASP A 322 8.14 -9.39 -30.88
C ASP A 322 7.26 -8.52 -29.98
N ALA A 323 7.20 -7.22 -30.29
CA ALA A 323 6.36 -6.26 -29.58
C ALA A 323 4.85 -6.46 -29.81
N ARG A 324 4.42 -7.40 -30.68
CA ARG A 324 3.00 -7.71 -30.88
C ARG A 324 2.42 -8.54 -29.75
N HIS A 325 3.24 -9.32 -29.05
CA HIS A 325 2.79 -10.22 -27.98
C HIS A 325 3.55 -9.91 -26.70
N VAL A 326 2.84 -9.39 -25.71
CA VAL A 326 3.39 -9.03 -24.41
C VAL A 326 2.53 -9.68 -23.33
N ARG A 327 3.15 -10.11 -22.24
CA ARG A 327 2.43 -10.64 -21.08
C ARG A 327 2.77 -9.82 -19.86
N LEU A 328 1.75 -9.50 -19.06
CA LEU A 328 1.95 -8.94 -17.73
C LEU A 328 1.88 -10.06 -16.71
N ARG A 329 2.75 -10.00 -15.69
CA ARG A 329 2.66 -10.86 -14.51
C ARG A 329 2.60 -9.98 -13.27
N LEU A 330 1.54 -10.08 -12.49
CA LEU A 330 1.25 -9.19 -11.36
C LEU A 330 0.48 -9.93 -10.26
N THR A 331 0.45 -9.37 -9.05
CA THR A 331 -0.27 -9.95 -7.91
C THR A 331 -1.76 -9.59 -7.98
N GLN A 332 -2.61 -10.61 -7.80
CA GLN A 332 -4.06 -10.45 -7.74
C GLN A 332 -4.43 -9.48 -6.64
N GLY A 333 -5.34 -8.53 -6.92
CA GLY A 333 -5.74 -7.54 -5.92
C GLY A 333 -4.79 -6.37 -5.73
N HIS A 334 -3.54 -6.43 -6.20
CA HIS A 334 -2.55 -5.40 -5.87
C HIS A 334 -2.58 -4.19 -6.79
N TRP A 335 -2.88 -4.38 -8.09
CA TRP A 335 -2.75 -3.33 -9.10
C TRP A 335 -4.10 -2.94 -9.70
N ARG A 336 -4.25 -1.64 -9.96
CA ARG A 336 -5.39 -1.04 -10.68
C ARG A 336 -4.83 -0.38 -11.94
N ILE A 337 -5.19 -0.91 -13.10
CA ILE A 337 -4.65 -0.50 -14.40
C ILE A 337 -5.71 0.29 -15.15
N ASP A 338 -5.40 1.55 -15.47
CA ASP A 338 -6.28 2.44 -16.22
C ASP A 338 -5.97 2.39 -17.72
N ARG A 339 -4.69 2.29 -18.10
CA ARG A 339 -4.30 2.18 -19.51
C ARG A 339 -3.10 1.30 -19.74
N ILE A 340 -3.15 0.53 -20.82
CA ILE A 340 -2.02 -0.18 -21.40
C ILE A 340 -1.83 0.33 -22.84
N ALA A 341 -0.61 0.70 -23.20
CA ALA A 341 -0.28 1.08 -24.56
C ALA A 341 1.11 0.62 -24.98
N LEU A 342 1.33 0.46 -26.28
CA LEU A 342 2.65 0.28 -26.87
C LEU A 342 3.06 1.60 -27.54
N ALA A 343 4.17 2.18 -27.10
CA ALA A 343 4.71 3.41 -27.67
C ALA A 343 5.92 3.13 -28.57
N GLU A 344 6.07 3.91 -29.64
CA GLU A 344 7.37 4.05 -30.32
C GLU A 344 8.20 5.05 -29.52
N VAL A 345 9.43 4.67 -29.15
CA VAL A 345 10.31 5.49 -28.31
C VAL A 345 11.60 5.88 -29.02
N ALA A 346 12.02 7.12 -28.80
CA ALA A 346 13.26 7.68 -29.31
C ALA A 346 14.27 7.86 -28.16
N ASP A 347 15.36 8.59 -28.43
CA ASP A 347 16.41 8.83 -27.45
C ASP A 347 15.91 9.60 -26.23
N ALA A 348 16.66 9.44 -25.14
CA ALA A 348 16.38 10.09 -23.89
C ALA A 348 16.36 11.63 -24.04
N ALA A 349 15.47 12.27 -23.29
CA ALA A 349 15.43 13.70 -23.11
C ALA A 349 15.97 14.06 -21.71
N ALA A 350 16.84 15.05 -21.64
CA ALA A 350 17.32 15.54 -20.35
C ALA A 350 16.23 16.39 -19.67
N PRO A 351 15.91 16.13 -18.38
CA PRO A 351 15.02 16.99 -17.63
C PRO A 351 15.70 18.32 -17.29
N VAL A 352 14.92 19.40 -17.29
CA VAL A 352 15.32 20.71 -16.77
C VAL A 352 14.70 20.87 -15.37
N PRO A 353 15.50 20.82 -14.28
CA PRO A 353 14.97 21.02 -12.95
C PRO A 353 14.60 22.49 -12.75
N LEU A 354 13.35 22.73 -12.34
CA LEU A 354 12.83 24.04 -12.00
C LEU A 354 12.83 24.20 -10.47
N THR A 355 13.35 25.34 -10.01
CA THR A 355 13.34 25.70 -8.58
C THR A 355 12.14 26.60 -8.28
N PRO A 356 11.52 26.45 -7.11
CA PRO A 356 10.42 27.32 -6.72
C PRO A 356 10.92 28.75 -6.53
N THR A 357 10.21 29.72 -7.13
CA THR A 357 10.47 31.15 -6.91
C THR A 357 9.77 31.70 -5.66
N ARG A 358 8.77 30.96 -5.16
CA ARG A 358 8.01 31.29 -3.95
C ARG A 358 7.46 30.00 -3.34
N ILE A 359 7.55 29.89 -2.01
CA ILE A 359 6.92 28.83 -1.21
C ILE A 359 5.99 29.52 -0.20
N ARG A 360 4.78 29.02 -0.04
CA ARG A 360 3.81 29.47 0.96
C ARG A 360 3.29 28.23 1.69
N GLY A 361 3.16 28.32 3.00
CA GLY A 361 2.58 27.28 3.83
C GLY A 361 1.44 27.85 4.65
N GLU A 362 0.34 27.09 4.72
CA GLU A 362 -0.78 27.35 5.61
C GLU A 362 -0.91 26.16 6.55
N VAL A 363 -1.02 26.43 7.84
CA VAL A 363 -1.31 25.39 8.84
C VAL A 363 -2.80 25.51 9.14
N SER A 364 -3.62 24.69 8.48
CA SER A 364 -5.01 24.51 8.91
C SER A 364 -4.98 23.88 10.29
N ARG A 365 -5.53 24.59 11.28
CA ARG A 365 -5.67 24.12 12.67
C ARG A 365 -6.97 23.35 12.86
#